data_AF-A0A520JLN9-F1
#
_entry.id   AF-A0A520JLN9-F1
#
_cell.length_a   1.000
_cell.length_b   1.000
_cell.length_c   1.000
_cell.angle_alpha   90.00
_cell.angle_beta   90.00
_cell.angle_gamma   90.00
#
_symmetry.space_group_name_H-M   'P 1'
#
loop_
_entity.id
_entity.type
_entity.pdbx_description
1 polymer ?
#
loop_
_entity_poly.entity_id
_entity_poly.type
_entity_poly.pdbx_seq_one_letter_code
_entity_poly.pdbx_strand_id
1 'polypeptide(L)'
;MVLGVALVLLGGCEIGPKTATQTGYRGAGLNQIINPKLIAAASTIPEPPYPLPPEGGPTAGESYENVKVLAGLGRERFDHLMAEMTQWVAPPEQGCNYCHNPENMASDEKYTK
;
A
#
# COMPACT_ATOMS: atom_id res chain seq x y z
N MET A 1 2.77 1.78 50.60
CA MET A 1 3.41 1.32 49.34
C MET A 1 2.55 0.34 48.52
N VAL A 2 1.38 -0.11 48.98
CA VAL A 2 0.50 -1.04 48.23
C VAL A 2 -0.51 -0.32 47.33
N LEU A 3 -0.93 0.91 47.69
CA LEU A 3 -1.95 1.67 46.95
C LEU A 3 -1.44 2.23 45.61
N GLY A 4 -0.15 2.54 45.50
CA GLY A 4 0.46 3.08 44.27
C GLY A 4 0.60 2.03 43.16
N VAL A 5 0.75 0.75 43.51
CA VAL A 5 0.91 -0.35 42.54
C VAL A 5 -0.42 -0.72 41.88
N ALA A 6 -1.53 -0.63 42.62
CA ALA A 6 -2.88 -0.92 42.11
C ALA A 6 -3.37 0.09 41.04
N LEU A 7 -2.92 1.35 41.12
CA LEU A 7 -3.25 2.39 40.13
C LEU A 7 -2.52 2.21 38.80
N VAL A 8 -1.31 1.61 38.81
CA VAL A 8 -0.54 1.33 37.58
C VAL A 8 -1.15 0.19 36.77
N LEU A 9 -1.89 -0.73 37.43
CA LEU A 9 -2.62 -1.81 36.76
C LEU A 9 -3.86 -1.35 35.97
N LEU A 10 -4.23 -0.06 36.05
CA LEU A 10 -5.35 0.56 35.30
C LEU A 10 -4.88 1.34 34.05
N GLY A 11 -3.68 1.06 33.52
CA GLY A 11 -3.06 1.78 32.40
C GLY A 11 -3.78 1.73 31.03
N GLY A 12 -4.93 1.08 30.93
CA GLY A 12 -5.74 1.02 29.70
C GLY A 12 -6.68 2.22 29.48
N CYS A 13 -6.72 3.18 30.40
CA CYS A 13 -7.60 4.35 30.28
C CYS A 13 -7.04 5.38 29.28
N GLU A 14 -7.74 5.57 28.17
CA GLU A 14 -7.43 6.62 27.21
C GLU A 14 -8.00 7.99 27.62
N ILE A 15 -7.16 8.92 28.03
CA ILE A 15 -7.59 10.25 28.51
C ILE A 15 -7.95 11.19 27.33
N GLY A 16 -9.03 11.96 27.48
CA GLY A 16 -9.44 13.02 26.55
C GLY A 16 -10.72 12.72 25.77
N PRO A 17 -11.27 13.73 25.05
CA PRO A 17 -12.54 13.59 24.34
C PRO A 17 -12.45 12.52 23.26
N LYS A 18 -13.52 11.74 23.12
CA LYS A 18 -13.70 10.74 22.08
C LYS A 18 -14.70 11.25 21.06
N THR A 19 -14.48 10.93 19.79
CA THR A 19 -15.48 11.16 18.74
C THR A 19 -16.33 9.89 18.60
N ALA A 20 -17.64 10.07 18.45
CA ALA A 20 -18.60 8.97 18.32
C ALA A 20 -19.36 9.13 17.00
N THR A 21 -19.35 8.09 16.17
CA THR A 21 -20.09 8.05 14.89
C THR A 21 -21.02 6.85 14.89
N GLN A 22 -22.33 7.08 14.71
CA GLN A 22 -23.31 6.00 14.61
C GLN A 22 -23.24 5.36 13.21
N THR A 23 -23.02 4.05 13.15
CA THR A 23 -22.84 3.29 11.90
C THR A 23 -24.03 2.38 11.58
N GLY A 24 -25.09 2.40 12.39
CA GLY A 24 -26.30 1.60 12.17
C GLY A 24 -27.60 2.26 12.62
N TYR A 25 -28.68 1.48 12.74
CA TYR A 25 -30.02 1.98 13.11
C TYR A 25 -30.03 2.61 14.52
N ARG A 26 -30.80 3.69 14.69
CA ARG A 26 -30.88 4.43 15.96
C ARG A 26 -31.33 3.52 17.11
N GLY A 27 -30.64 3.61 18.25
CA GLY A 27 -30.92 2.79 19.42
C GLY A 27 -30.35 1.37 19.36
N ALA A 28 -29.72 0.95 18.26
CA ALA A 28 -29.09 -0.37 18.14
C ALA A 28 -27.67 -0.43 18.74
N GLY A 29 -27.14 0.68 19.27
CA GLY A 29 -25.82 0.74 19.88
C GLY A 29 -24.64 0.64 18.89
N LEU A 30 -24.91 0.62 17.58
CA LEU A 30 -23.91 0.52 16.52
C LEU A 30 -23.18 1.86 16.35
N ASN A 31 -22.09 2.04 17.10
CA ASN A 31 -21.27 3.24 17.09
C ASN A 31 -19.79 2.90 17.04
N GLN A 32 -19.03 3.70 16.28
CA GLN A 32 -17.57 3.73 16.32
C GLN A 32 -17.13 4.86 17.26
N ILE A 33 -16.36 4.50 18.28
CA ILE A 33 -15.81 5.44 19.27
C ILE A 33 -14.31 5.51 19.06
N ILE A 34 -13.78 6.69 18.75
CA ILE A 34 -12.37 6.89 18.40
C ILE A 34 -11.76 7.95 19.31
N ASN A 35 -10.53 7.71 19.77
CA ASN A 35 -9.69 8.75 20.34
C ASN A 35 -8.83 9.41 19.26
N PRO A 36 -9.13 10.65 18.83
CA PRO A 36 -8.40 11.28 17.74
C PRO A 36 -6.91 11.48 18.05
N LYS A 37 -6.51 11.52 19.33
CA LYS A 37 -5.11 11.65 19.74
C LYS A 37 -4.27 10.39 19.51
N LEU A 38 -4.93 9.25 19.35
CA LEU A 38 -4.27 7.95 19.17
C LEU A 38 -4.35 7.45 17.73
N ILE A 39 -4.95 8.25 16.82
CA ILE A 39 -4.92 7.95 15.40
C ILE A 39 -3.49 8.20 14.92
N ALA A 40 -2.80 7.12 14.54
CA ALA A 40 -1.51 7.22 13.89
C ALA A 40 -1.67 7.97 12.56
N ALA A 41 -0.68 8.81 12.22
CA ALA A 41 -0.63 9.42 10.91
C ALA A 41 -0.56 8.31 9.84
N ALA A 42 -1.36 8.44 8.78
CA ALA A 42 -1.26 7.55 7.65
C ALA A 42 0.11 7.69 6.97
N SER A 43 0.61 6.58 6.41
CA SER A 43 1.80 6.62 5.56
C SER A 43 1.58 7.54 4.36
N THR A 44 2.63 8.25 3.97
CA THR A 44 2.62 9.10 2.78
C THR A 44 2.45 8.25 1.52
N ILE A 45 1.51 8.63 0.67
CA ILE A 45 1.37 8.06 -0.68
C ILE A 45 2.52 8.64 -1.52
N PRO A 46 3.38 7.81 -2.14
CA PRO A 46 4.39 8.27 -3.07
C PRO A 46 3.78 9.00 -4.26
N GLU A 47 4.47 10.04 -4.72
CA GLU A 47 4.13 10.68 -5.99
C GLU A 47 4.38 9.71 -7.17
N PRO A 48 3.60 9.83 -8.26
CA PRO A 48 3.85 9.05 -9.47
C PRO A 48 5.30 9.21 -9.96
N PRO A 49 5.91 8.15 -10.53
CA PRO A 49 7.31 8.18 -10.93
C PRO A 49 7.57 9.18 -12.07
N TYR A 50 6.59 9.34 -12.96
CA TYR A 50 6.57 10.30 -14.05
C TYR A 50 5.12 10.47 -14.56
N PRO A 51 4.84 11.49 -15.41
CA PRO A 51 3.50 11.72 -15.94
C PRO A 51 2.95 10.47 -16.63
N LEU A 52 1.70 10.16 -16.32
CA LEU A 52 0.98 9.05 -16.91
C LEU A 52 0.98 9.20 -18.44
N PRO A 53 1.51 8.23 -19.22
CA PRO A 53 1.55 8.31 -20.69
C PRO A 53 0.15 8.49 -21.33
N PRO A 54 0.00 8.78 -22.62
CA PRO A 54 -1.29 8.60 -23.29
C PRO A 54 -1.58 7.12 -23.56
N GLU A 55 -2.85 6.78 -23.84
CA GLU A 55 -3.22 5.47 -24.38
C GLU A 55 -2.80 5.33 -25.85
N GLY A 56 -2.63 4.08 -26.30
CA GLY A 56 -2.38 3.74 -27.71
C GLY A 56 -1.01 3.09 -27.96
N GLY A 57 -0.74 2.82 -29.24
CA GLY A 57 0.44 2.05 -29.66
C GLY A 57 0.26 0.53 -29.46
N PRO A 58 1.34 -0.25 -29.62
CA PRO A 58 1.30 -1.68 -29.37
C PRO A 58 1.09 -1.97 -27.89
N THR A 59 0.43 -3.08 -27.62
CA THR A 59 0.24 -3.60 -26.27
C THR A 59 1.53 -4.22 -25.71
N ALA A 60 1.58 -4.42 -24.40
CA ALA A 60 2.66 -5.12 -23.73
C ALA A 60 2.80 -6.57 -24.23
N GLY A 61 1.69 -7.25 -24.52
CA GLY A 61 1.70 -8.60 -25.08
C GLY A 61 2.27 -8.68 -26.50
N GLU A 62 2.18 -7.59 -27.28
CA GLU A 62 2.81 -7.49 -28.60
C GLU A 62 4.28 -7.06 -28.52
N SER A 63 4.68 -6.40 -27.44
CA SER A 63 5.99 -5.76 -27.31
C SER A 63 7.00 -6.54 -26.47
N TYR A 64 6.52 -7.36 -25.52
CA TYR A 64 7.36 -8.03 -24.52
C TYR A 64 7.08 -9.53 -24.46
N GLU A 65 8.08 -10.28 -23.99
CA GLU A 65 7.98 -11.71 -23.78
C GLU A 65 7.42 -12.05 -22.40
N ASN A 66 6.73 -13.20 -22.31
CA ASN A 66 6.23 -13.77 -21.06
C ASN A 66 5.27 -12.85 -20.25
N VAL A 67 4.50 -11.99 -20.92
CA VAL A 67 3.47 -11.18 -20.28
C VAL A 67 2.15 -11.97 -20.20
N LYS A 68 1.81 -12.49 -19.00
CA LYS A 68 0.65 -13.36 -18.80
C LYS A 68 -0.62 -12.63 -18.32
N VAL A 69 -0.46 -11.55 -17.55
CA VAL A 69 -1.59 -10.83 -16.92
C VAL A 69 -1.81 -9.47 -17.56
N LEU A 70 -0.74 -8.68 -17.71
CA LEU A 70 -0.81 -7.28 -18.15
C LEU A 70 -0.69 -7.11 -19.66
N ALA A 71 -0.97 -8.16 -20.44
CA ALA A 71 -0.71 -8.20 -21.88
C ALA A 71 -1.52 -7.16 -22.66
N GLY A 72 -2.69 -6.76 -22.17
CA GLY A 72 -3.57 -5.78 -22.83
C GLY A 72 -3.26 -4.31 -22.55
N LEU A 73 -2.31 -4.00 -21.65
CA LEU A 73 -1.89 -2.61 -21.43
C LEU A 73 -1.09 -2.10 -22.63
N GLY A 74 -1.20 -0.81 -22.95
CA GLY A 74 -0.25 -0.18 -23.87
C GLY A 74 1.18 -0.30 -23.35
N ARG A 75 2.17 -0.46 -24.23
CA ARG A 75 3.57 -0.66 -23.83
C ARG A 75 4.06 0.40 -22.82
N GLU A 76 3.81 1.68 -23.10
CA GLU A 76 4.22 2.78 -22.20
C GLU A 76 3.46 2.77 -20.85
N ARG A 77 2.20 2.34 -20.85
CA ARG A 77 1.40 2.13 -19.62
C ARG A 77 1.97 1.01 -18.78
N PHE A 78 2.42 -0.06 -19.42
CA PHE A 78 3.09 -1.17 -18.75
C PHE A 78 4.40 -0.70 -18.10
N ASP A 79 5.23 0.05 -18.83
CA ASP A 79 6.49 0.58 -18.30
C ASP A 79 6.27 1.54 -17.11
N HIS A 80 5.21 2.34 -17.17
CA HIS A 80 4.78 3.22 -16.08
C HIS A 80 4.35 2.43 -14.85
N LEU A 81 3.53 1.40 -15.02
CA LEU A 81 3.11 0.53 -13.93
C LEU A 81 4.29 -0.23 -13.30
N MET A 82 5.27 -0.69 -14.09
CA MET A 82 6.47 -1.33 -13.54
C MET A 82 7.30 -0.36 -12.68
N ALA A 83 7.38 0.92 -13.07
CA ALA A 83 8.04 1.96 -12.28
C ALA A 83 7.28 2.24 -10.98
N GLU A 84 5.94 2.29 -11.02
CA GLU A 84 5.11 2.41 -9.82
C GLU A 84 5.32 1.21 -8.89
N MET A 85 5.22 -0.03 -9.39
CA MET A 85 5.46 -1.23 -8.59
C MET A 85 6.83 -1.23 -7.91
N THR A 86 7.85 -0.70 -8.60
CA THR A 86 9.19 -0.52 -8.03
C THR A 86 9.16 0.43 -6.83
N GLN A 87 8.47 1.57 -6.91
CA GLN A 87 8.34 2.51 -5.79
C GLN A 87 7.52 1.96 -4.62
N TRP A 88 6.48 1.16 -4.92
CA TRP A 88 5.52 0.70 -3.92
C TRP A 88 5.93 -0.59 -3.20
N VAL A 89 6.73 -1.44 -3.85
CA VAL A 89 7.02 -2.80 -3.35
C VAL A 89 8.51 -3.05 -3.14
N ALA A 90 9.36 -2.63 -4.08
CA ALA A 90 10.77 -2.99 -4.03
C ALA A 90 11.51 -2.22 -2.93
N PRO A 91 12.43 -2.86 -2.19
CA PRO A 91 13.38 -2.15 -1.35
C PRO A 91 14.15 -1.11 -2.20
N PRO A 92 14.30 0.14 -1.72
CA PRO A 92 14.87 1.23 -2.51
C PRO A 92 16.26 0.91 -3.11
N GLU A 93 17.05 0.11 -2.42
CA GLU A 93 18.39 -0.30 -2.85
C GLU A 93 18.40 -1.40 -3.92
N GLN A 94 17.27 -2.10 -4.13
CA GLN A 94 17.18 -3.23 -5.07
C GLN A 94 16.45 -2.87 -6.37
N GLY A 95 15.49 -1.94 -6.31
CA GLY A 95 14.77 -1.45 -7.49
C GLY A 95 14.16 -2.57 -8.36
N CYS A 96 14.24 -2.44 -9.68
CA CYS A 96 13.69 -3.42 -10.64
C CYS A 96 14.25 -4.84 -10.42
N ASN A 97 15.50 -4.93 -9.97
CA ASN A 97 16.20 -6.21 -9.76
C ASN A 97 15.67 -6.96 -8.53
N TYR A 98 14.77 -6.35 -7.74
CA TYR A 98 14.09 -7.06 -6.65
C TYR A 98 13.24 -8.21 -7.19
N CYS A 99 12.47 -7.98 -8.25
CA CYS A 99 11.64 -8.98 -8.91
C CYS A 99 12.30 -9.60 -10.14
N HIS A 100 13.09 -8.84 -10.89
CA HIS A 100 13.61 -9.32 -12.17
C HIS A 100 15.08 -9.77 -12.10
N ASN A 101 15.45 -10.67 -13.02
CA ASN A 101 16.85 -10.90 -13.39
C ASN A 101 17.29 -9.77 -14.34
N PRO A 102 18.35 -9.00 -14.02
CA PRO A 102 18.84 -7.91 -14.88
C PRO A 102 19.34 -8.38 -16.26
N GLU A 103 19.74 -9.64 -16.40
CA GLU A 103 20.17 -10.23 -17.68
C GLU A 103 18.97 -10.70 -18.53
N ASN A 104 17.82 -10.95 -17.90
CA ASN A 104 16.60 -11.38 -18.59
C ASN A 104 15.34 -10.98 -17.84
N MET A 105 14.75 -9.85 -18.25
CA MET A 105 13.52 -9.32 -17.66
C MET A 105 12.30 -10.25 -17.86
N ALA A 106 12.33 -11.14 -18.85
CA ALA A 106 11.26 -12.11 -19.11
C ALA A 106 11.35 -13.38 -18.25
N SER A 107 12.51 -13.68 -17.63
CA SER A 107 12.70 -14.88 -16.79
C SER A 107 11.84 -14.86 -15.53
N ASP A 108 11.21 -15.98 -15.19
CA ASP A 108 10.44 -16.20 -13.94
C ASP A 108 11.27 -16.96 -12.89
N GLU A 109 12.61 -16.95 -13.00
CA GLU A 109 13.49 -17.72 -12.09
C GLU A 109 13.50 -17.18 -10.64
N LYS A 110 13.18 -15.90 -10.45
CA LYS A 110 13.09 -15.29 -9.12
C LYS A 110 11.69 -15.50 -8.57
N TYR A 111 11.59 -16.02 -7.36
CA TYR A 111 10.30 -16.26 -6.69
C TYR A 111 9.48 -14.98 -6.44
N THR A 112 10.12 -13.80 -6.49
CA THR A 112 9.49 -12.49 -6.31
C THR A 112 8.77 -11.97 -7.55
N LYS A 113 8.82 -12.70 -8.66
CA LYS A 113 8.14 -12.39 -9.92
C LYS A 113 7.03 -13.41 -10.19
#